data_AF-A0A914LFA2-F1
#
_entry.id   AF-A0A914LFA2-F1
#
_cell.length_a   1.000
_cell.length_b   1.000
_cell.length_c   1.000
_cell.angle_alpha   90.00
_cell.angle_beta   90.00
_cell.angle_gamma   90.00
#
_symmetry.space_group_name_H-M   'P 1'
#
loop_
_entity.id
_entity.type
_entity.pdbx_description
1 polymer ?
#
loop_
_entity_poly.entity_id
_entity_poly.type
_entity_poly.pdbx_seq_one_letter_code
_entity_poly.pdbx_strand_id
1 'polypeptide(L)'
;MQLAVDNCPYDFPVAVVEISDNEFLLAFHNFGLFVNSKGKRTRSRNIEWEKVPLEFVYTAPHLYIVYCEFLEVVRVAPHTGMESSLLTDDRNIFKCRSAHHTGFGPRPYDVLFAVSSVDIVELHSFSRTDEESQPSVKSILKRKLNEPTASNEKRKY
;
A
#
# COMPACT_ATOMS: atom_id res chain seq x y z
N MET A 1 15.11 1.04 24.41
CA MET A 1 14.93 2.44 23.96
C MET A 1 13.43 2.68 23.87
N GLN A 2 12.90 3.71 24.52
CA GLN A 2 11.47 4.06 24.48
C GLN A 2 11.32 5.28 23.58
N LEU A 3 10.58 5.17 22.48
CA LEU A 3 10.20 6.31 21.63
C LEU A 3 8.94 6.93 22.23
N ALA A 4 9.09 8.07 22.91
CA ALA A 4 7.97 8.88 23.36
C ALA A 4 7.72 9.99 22.34
N VAL A 5 6.45 10.19 21.98
CA VAL A 5 6.04 11.22 21.01
C VAL A 5 5.13 12.21 21.72
N ASP A 6 5.54 13.47 21.73
CA ASP A 6 4.77 14.55 22.35
C ASP A 6 3.41 14.71 21.67
N ASN A 7 2.36 14.87 22.49
CA ASN A 7 0.98 15.06 22.03
C ASN A 7 0.51 13.99 21.03
N CYS A 8 1.00 12.75 21.16
CA CYS A 8 0.47 11.63 20.40
C CYS A 8 -0.96 11.32 20.88
N PRO A 9 -1.96 11.26 19.99
CA PRO A 9 -3.28 10.77 20.37
C PRO A 9 -3.17 9.34 20.94
N TYR A 10 -4.03 9.01 21.90
CA TYR A 10 -4.10 7.66 22.46
C TYR A 10 -4.71 6.71 21.43
N ASP A 11 -3.98 5.66 21.07
CA ASP A 11 -4.44 4.60 20.18
C ASP A 11 -3.57 3.34 20.33
N PHE A 12 -3.95 2.26 19.66
CA PHE A 12 -3.23 0.98 19.68
C PHE A 12 -2.14 0.96 18.60
N PRO A 13 -0.87 0.72 18.98
CA PRO A 13 0.22 0.64 18.00
C PRO A 13 0.11 -0.61 17.15
N VAL A 14 0.35 -0.46 15.85
CA VAL A 14 0.36 -1.55 14.86
C VAL A 14 1.79 -1.87 14.43
N ALA A 15 2.53 -0.85 13.98
CA ALA A 15 3.85 -1.04 13.41
C ALA A 15 4.73 0.21 13.55
N VAL A 16 6.04 -0.02 13.47
CA VAL A 16 7.04 1.02 13.22
C VAL A 16 7.72 0.68 11.90
N VAL A 17 7.65 1.61 10.95
CA VAL A 17 8.18 1.42 9.60
C VAL A 17 9.29 2.42 9.35
N GLU A 18 10.47 1.93 9.00
CA GLU A 18 11.60 2.79 8.62
C GLU A 18 11.39 3.37 7.22
N ILE A 19 11.37 4.70 7.12
CA ILE A 19 11.14 5.43 5.87
C ILE A 19 12.46 5.92 5.27
N SER A 20 13.38 6.33 6.14
CA SER A 20 14.77 6.65 5.82
C SER A 20 15.62 6.54 7.08
N ASP A 21 16.95 6.72 6.95
CA ASP A 21 17.93 6.64 8.05
C ASP A 21 17.54 7.40 9.34
N ASN A 22 16.71 8.44 9.24
CA ASN A 22 16.27 9.22 10.39
C ASN A 22 14.79 9.63 10.32
N GLU A 23 13.96 8.91 9.58
CA GLU A 23 12.51 9.10 9.56
C GLU A 23 11.79 7.75 9.64
N PHE A 24 10.84 7.64 10.56
CA PHE A 24 10.04 6.45 10.82
C PHE A 24 8.56 6.83 10.78
N LEU A 25 7.74 5.97 10.20
CA LEU A 25 6.29 6.01 10.33
C LEU A 25 5.90 5.16 11.54
N LEU A 26 5.31 5.80 12.55
CA LEU A 26 4.58 5.11 13.61
C LEU A 26 3.15 4.93 13.14
N ALA A 27 2.70 3.68 13.02
CA ALA A 27 1.35 3.35 12.59
C ALA A 27 0.53 2.82 13.77
N PHE A 28 -0.65 3.38 13.94
CA PHE A 28 -1.68 2.99 14.91
C PHE A 28 -2.94 2.54 14.17
N HIS A 29 -3.95 2.07 14.90
CA HIS A 29 -5.22 1.62 14.30
C HIS A 29 -5.94 2.69 13.47
N ASN A 30 -5.98 3.93 13.95
CA ASN A 30 -6.75 5.00 13.31
C ASN A 30 -5.88 6.01 12.56
N PHE A 31 -4.61 6.15 12.95
CA PHE A 31 -3.72 7.13 12.34
C PHE A 31 -2.26 6.67 12.25
N GLY A 32 -1.48 7.39 11.46
CA GLY A 32 -0.02 7.30 11.40
C GLY A 32 0.64 8.65 11.56
N LEU A 33 1.89 8.68 12.01
CA LEU A 33 2.67 9.92 12.07
C LEU A 33 4.16 9.65 11.83
N PHE A 34 4.86 10.64 11.29
CA PHE A 34 6.28 10.54 11.01
C PHE A 34 7.10 11.15 12.14
N VAL A 35 8.12 10.42 12.60
CA VAL A 35 9.06 10.84 13.65
C VAL A 35 10.48 10.54 13.24
N ASN A 36 11.43 11.20 13.89
CA ASN A 36 12.84 10.82 13.80
C ASN A 36 13.21 9.78 14.87
N SER A 37 14.48 9.37 14.87
CA SER A 37 15.06 8.43 15.84
C SER A 37 14.93 8.84 17.32
N LYS A 38 14.59 10.11 17.59
CA LYS A 38 14.37 10.65 18.94
C LYS A 38 12.89 10.75 19.32
N GLY A 39 11.97 10.28 18.47
CA GLY A 39 10.53 10.38 18.70
C GLY A 39 9.94 11.77 18.41
N LYS A 40 10.75 12.71 17.89
CA LYS A 40 10.25 14.04 17.51
C LYS A 40 9.60 13.95 16.13
N ARG A 41 8.39 14.52 16.01
CA ARG A 41 7.67 14.63 14.73
C ARG A 41 8.54 15.28 13.65
N THR A 42 8.61 14.64 12.48
CA THR A 42 9.26 15.18 11.28
C THR A 42 8.26 15.86 10.35
N ARG A 43 6.96 15.50 10.45
CA ARG A 43 5.84 16.11 9.70
C ARG A 43 4.75 16.54 10.68
N SER A 44 4.08 17.66 10.39
CA SER A 44 3.15 18.31 11.34
C SER A 44 1.81 17.56 11.49
N ARG A 45 1.36 16.88 10.43
CA ARG A 45 0.04 16.23 10.35
C ARG A 45 0.11 14.72 10.58
N ASN A 46 -1.03 14.15 10.97
CA ASN A 46 -1.24 12.71 11.01
C ASN A 46 -1.80 12.21 9.67
N ILE A 47 -1.48 10.98 9.30
CA ILE A 47 -2.21 10.24 8.28
C ILE A 47 -3.43 9.63 8.97
N GLU A 48 -4.63 9.81 8.43
CA GLU A 48 -5.83 9.14 8.92
C GLU A 48 -6.08 7.89 8.07
N TRP A 49 -6.31 6.75 8.71
CA TRP A 49 -6.64 5.50 8.05
C TRP A 49 -8.15 5.35 7.93
N GLU A 50 -8.65 4.95 6.76
CA GLU A 50 -10.08 4.72 6.57
C GLU A 50 -10.58 3.44 7.27
N LYS A 51 -9.68 2.46 7.46
CA LYS A 51 -9.91 1.19 8.14
C LYS A 51 -8.70 0.86 9.01
N VAL A 52 -8.83 -0.12 9.91
CA VAL A 52 -7.71 -0.59 10.74
C VAL A 52 -6.71 -1.36 9.89
N PRO A 53 -5.46 -0.86 9.72
CA PRO A 53 -4.41 -1.59 9.02
C PRO A 53 -3.96 -2.81 9.82
N LEU A 54 -3.62 -3.89 9.13
CA LEU A 54 -3.14 -5.14 9.73
C LEU A 54 -1.63 -5.30 9.61
N GLU A 55 -1.05 -4.84 8.50
CA GLU A 55 0.36 -5.01 8.19
C GLU A 55 0.83 -3.87 7.28
N PHE A 56 2.10 -3.48 7.46
CA PHE A 56 2.75 -2.44 6.66
C PHE A 56 4.07 -2.98 6.10
N VAL A 57 4.33 -2.69 4.83
CA VAL A 57 5.63 -2.91 4.19
C VAL A 57 6.04 -1.65 3.46
N TYR A 58 7.32 -1.30 3.50
CA TYR A 58 7.85 -0.15 2.79
C TYR A 58 9.04 -0.53 1.93
N THR A 59 8.97 -0.18 0.65
CA THR A 59 10.11 -0.16 -0.27
C THR A 59 10.07 1.16 -1.02
N ALA A 60 11.03 2.03 -0.75
CA ALA A 60 10.95 3.41 -1.20
C ALA A 60 10.68 3.54 -2.73
N PRO A 61 9.68 4.35 -3.14
CA PRO A 61 8.83 5.24 -2.33
C PRO A 61 7.50 4.63 -1.85
N HIS A 62 7.24 3.34 -2.09
CA HIS A 62 5.96 2.68 -1.90
C HIS A 62 5.74 2.18 -0.48
N LEU A 63 4.59 2.53 0.08
CA LEU A 63 4.03 1.99 1.30
C LEU A 63 2.86 1.07 0.94
N TYR A 64 2.98 -0.18 1.35
CA TYR A 64 1.97 -1.22 1.21
C TYR A 64 1.24 -1.33 2.54
N ILE A 65 -0.07 -1.16 2.51
CA ILE A 65 -0.94 -1.19 3.68
C ILE A 65 -1.95 -2.31 3.49
N VAL A 66 -1.83 -3.35 4.30
CA VAL A 66 -2.74 -4.50 4.26
C VAL A 66 -3.94 -4.21 5.15
N TYR A 67 -5.13 -4.36 4.59
CA TYR A 67 -6.39 -4.41 5.33
C TYR A 67 -7.04 -5.78 5.17
N CYS A 68 -8.10 -6.04 5.94
CA CYS A 68 -8.83 -7.31 5.88
C CYS A 68 -9.51 -7.60 4.53
N GLU A 69 -9.73 -6.59 3.68
CA GLU A 69 -10.51 -6.74 2.42
C GLU A 69 -9.77 -6.21 1.18
N PHE A 70 -8.59 -5.64 1.36
CA PHE A 70 -7.78 -5.13 0.26
C PHE A 70 -6.36 -4.84 0.70
N LEU A 71 -5.47 -4.80 -0.28
CA LEU A 71 -4.14 -4.23 -0.16
C LEU A 71 -4.17 -2.83 -0.81
N GLU A 72 -3.71 -1.82 -0.10
CA GLU A 72 -3.50 -0.48 -0.61
C GLU A 72 -2.01 -0.24 -0.84
N VAL A 73 -1.67 0.33 -2.00
CA VAL A 73 -0.32 0.75 -2.34
C VAL A 73 -0.36 2.23 -2.61
N VAL A 74 0.38 2.99 -1.81
CA VAL A 74 0.46 4.44 -1.86
C VAL A 74 1.91 4.88 -1.78
N ARG A 75 2.28 6.04 -2.30
CA ARG A 75 3.65 6.54 -2.19
C ARG A 75 3.78 7.48 -0.99
N VAL A 76 4.86 7.32 -0.25
CA VAL A 76 5.26 8.28 0.78
C VAL A 76 5.82 9.51 0.07
N ALA A 77 5.27 10.68 0.39
CA ALA A 77 5.73 11.91 -0.20
C ALA A 77 7.18 12.23 0.28
N PRO A 78 8.02 12.86 -0.57
CA PRO A 78 9.38 13.23 -0.19
C PRO A 78 9.41 14.11 1.05
N HIS A 79 10.36 13.83 1.95
CA HIS A 79 10.57 14.66 3.12
C HIS A 79 11.35 15.93 2.76
N THR A 80 10.71 17.07 2.94
CA THR A 80 11.26 18.42 2.74
C THR A 80 11.16 19.31 3.99
N GLY A 81 10.52 18.82 5.06
CA GLY A 81 10.39 19.51 6.35
C GLY A 81 9.04 19.21 7.05
N MET A 82 8.70 20.05 8.03
CA MET A 82 7.47 19.89 8.83
C MET A 82 6.18 19.92 8.01
N GLU A 83 6.14 20.75 6.96
CA GLU A 83 4.97 20.95 6.10
C GLU A 83 4.97 20.03 4.87
N SER A 84 5.84 19.01 4.84
CA SER A 84 5.80 18.02 3.79
C SER A 84 4.45 17.31 3.78
N SER A 85 3.92 17.10 2.58
CA SER A 85 2.82 16.15 2.38
C SER A 85 3.17 14.80 2.98
N LEU A 86 2.18 14.03 3.40
CA LEU A 86 2.39 12.76 4.08
C LEU A 86 2.52 11.62 3.07
N LEU A 87 1.46 11.46 2.28
CA LEU A 87 1.31 10.50 1.20
C LEU A 87 0.93 11.25 -0.07
N THR A 88 1.18 10.66 -1.22
CA THR A 88 0.69 11.18 -2.51
C THR A 88 -0.76 10.77 -2.78
N ASP A 89 -1.41 11.43 -3.74
CA ASP A 89 -2.82 11.17 -4.07
C ASP A 89 -3.01 9.90 -4.93
N ASP A 90 -1.95 9.39 -5.57
CA ASP A 90 -1.96 8.15 -6.33
C ASP A 90 -1.99 6.94 -5.39
N ARG A 91 -3.19 6.36 -5.25
CA ARG A 91 -3.46 5.16 -4.46
C ARG A 91 -3.93 4.03 -5.37
N ASN A 92 -3.27 2.89 -5.29
CA ASN A 92 -3.67 1.67 -5.98
C ASN A 92 -4.27 0.69 -4.98
N ILE A 93 -5.49 0.22 -5.25
CA ILE A 93 -6.22 -0.69 -4.35
C ILE A 93 -6.41 -2.04 -5.04
N PHE A 94 -5.93 -3.10 -4.40
CA PHE A 94 -6.05 -4.48 -4.84
C PHE A 94 -7.02 -5.22 -3.93
N LYS A 95 -8.24 -5.46 -4.41
CA LYS A 95 -9.28 -6.16 -3.66
C LYS A 95 -8.90 -7.62 -3.45
N CYS A 96 -9.00 -8.10 -2.23
CA CYS A 96 -8.71 -9.48 -1.84
C CYS A 96 -9.45 -9.84 -0.54
N ARG A 97 -9.45 -11.10 -0.13
CA ARG A 97 -9.91 -11.51 1.21
C ARG A 97 -8.85 -11.33 2.29
N SER A 98 -7.60 -11.34 1.88
CA SER A 98 -6.45 -11.08 2.73
C SER A 98 -5.25 -10.89 1.82
N ALA A 99 -4.35 -9.99 2.19
CA ALA A 99 -2.99 -10.03 1.71
C ALA A 99 -2.09 -10.34 2.92
N HIS A 100 -0.95 -10.96 2.68
CA HIS A 100 0.07 -11.12 3.70
C HIS A 100 1.44 -11.01 3.04
N HIS A 101 2.30 -10.18 3.60
CA HIS A 101 3.66 -10.06 3.10
C HIS A 101 4.44 -11.34 3.37
N THR A 102 4.97 -11.94 2.30
CA THR A 102 5.72 -13.20 2.39
C THR A 102 7.23 -13.00 2.30
N GLY A 103 7.67 -11.82 1.85
CA GLY A 103 9.07 -11.46 1.77
C GLY A 103 9.39 -10.58 0.57
N PHE A 104 10.68 -10.46 0.29
CA PHE A 104 11.18 -9.68 -0.84
C PHE A 104 11.46 -10.57 -2.05
N GLY A 105 11.28 -10.01 -3.23
CA GLY A 105 11.57 -10.68 -4.49
C GLY A 105 13.07 -10.69 -4.82
N PRO A 106 13.45 -11.30 -5.97
CA PRO A 106 14.84 -11.41 -6.37
C PRO A 106 15.44 -10.08 -6.87
N ARG A 107 14.61 -9.10 -7.26
CA ARG A 107 15.10 -7.77 -7.67
C ARG A 107 15.06 -6.79 -6.48
N PRO A 108 15.96 -5.79 -6.45
CA PRO A 108 15.91 -4.75 -5.43
C PRO A 108 14.53 -4.10 -5.39
N TYR A 109 14.01 -3.89 -4.17
CA TYR A 109 12.71 -3.29 -3.89
C TYR A 109 11.48 -4.11 -4.29
N ASP A 110 11.64 -5.33 -4.82
CA ASP A 110 10.51 -6.22 -5.07
C ASP A 110 9.89 -6.67 -3.74
N VAL A 111 8.57 -6.55 -3.64
CA VAL A 111 7.80 -7.03 -2.49
C VAL A 111 6.84 -8.12 -2.94
N LEU A 112 6.78 -9.21 -2.19
CA LEU A 112 5.90 -10.34 -2.46
C LEU A 112 4.78 -10.41 -1.43
N PHE A 113 3.55 -10.56 -1.93
CA PHE A 113 2.38 -10.77 -1.10
C PHE A 113 1.68 -12.06 -1.50
N ALA A 114 1.33 -12.90 -0.52
CA ALA A 114 0.30 -13.90 -0.70
C ALA A 114 -1.06 -13.19 -0.66
N VAL A 115 -1.75 -13.17 -1.80
CA VAL A 115 -3.06 -12.53 -1.96
C VAL A 115 -4.11 -13.62 -2.07
N SER A 116 -5.00 -13.65 -1.09
CA SER A 116 -6.06 -14.65 -0.97
C SER A 116 -7.36 -14.13 -1.56
N SER A 117 -8.02 -14.97 -2.35
CA SER A 117 -9.40 -14.78 -2.81
C SER A 117 -10.35 -15.72 -2.05
N VAL A 118 -11.53 -16.03 -2.61
CA VAL A 118 -12.46 -17.00 -1.98
C VAL A 118 -11.90 -18.42 -2.06
N ASP A 119 -11.31 -18.79 -3.19
CA ASP A 119 -10.98 -20.19 -3.50
C ASP A 119 -9.48 -20.42 -3.72
N ILE A 120 -8.71 -19.37 -3.99
CA ILE A 120 -7.29 -19.46 -4.34
C ILE A 120 -6.45 -18.46 -3.57
N VAL A 121 -5.18 -18.81 -3.35
CA VAL A 121 -4.12 -17.92 -2.86
C VAL A 121 -3.06 -17.81 -3.94
N GLU A 122 -2.78 -16.59 -4.37
CA GLU A 122 -1.79 -16.29 -5.40
C GLU A 122 -0.61 -15.52 -4.79
N LEU A 123 0.59 -15.73 -5.32
CA LEU A 123 1.75 -14.92 -4.97
C LEU A 123 1.87 -13.75 -5.95
N HIS A 124 1.67 -12.54 -5.47
CA HIS A 124 1.78 -11.31 -6.25
C HIS A 124 3.13 -10.65 -5.99
N SER A 125 3.84 -10.29 -7.07
CA SER A 125 5.08 -9.52 -7.00
C SER A 125 4.81 -8.07 -7.38
N PHE A 126 5.28 -7.15 -6.55
CA PHE A 126 5.22 -5.71 -6.80
C PHE A 126 6.63 -5.18 -7.01
N SER A 127 6.87 -4.60 -8.19
CA SER A 127 8.19 -4.11 -8.60
C SER A 127 8.13 -2.63 -8.97
N ARG A 128 9.19 -1.87 -8.65
CA ARG A 128 9.30 -0.43 -9.00
C ARG A 128 9.16 -0.14 -10.51
N THR A 129 9.51 -1.11 -11.36
CA THR A 129 9.54 -0.93 -12.83
C THR A 129 8.17 -1.07 -13.49
N ASP A 130 7.18 -1.63 -12.79
CA ASP A 130 5.87 -1.91 -13.39
C ASP A 130 4.95 -0.67 -13.42
N GLU A 131 5.33 0.42 -12.76
CA GLU A 131 4.57 1.67 -12.72
C GLU A 131 4.59 2.46 -14.04
N GLU A 132 5.58 2.25 -14.91
CA GLU A 132 5.58 2.86 -16.26
C GLU A 132 4.70 2.10 -17.26
N SER A 133 4.22 0.89 -16.93
CA SER A 133 3.58 0.00 -17.90
C SER A 133 2.24 -0.59 -17.48
N GLN A 134 1.75 -0.36 -16.25
CA GLN A 134 0.40 -0.80 -15.87
C GLN A 134 -0.67 0.22 -16.30
N PRO A 135 -1.61 -0.18 -17.18
CA PRO A 135 -2.64 0.72 -17.64
C PRO A 135 -3.70 0.87 -16.54
N SER A 136 -4.01 2.11 -16.17
CA SER A 136 -5.01 2.47 -15.15
C SER A 136 -6.26 1.56 -15.20
N VAL A 137 -6.82 1.20 -14.04
CA VAL A 137 -8.04 0.35 -13.93
C VAL A 137 -9.21 0.82 -14.81
N LYS A 138 -9.25 2.13 -15.13
CA LYS A 138 -10.20 2.73 -16.09
C LYS A 138 -10.08 2.16 -17.52
N SER A 139 -8.90 1.70 -17.92
CA SER A 139 -8.62 1.14 -19.25
C SER A 139 -9.01 -0.35 -19.37
N ILE A 140 -8.89 -1.12 -18.29
CA ILE A 140 -9.27 -2.53 -18.22
C ILE A 140 -10.79 -2.67 -18.31
N LEU A 141 -11.53 -1.78 -17.62
CA LEU A 141 -12.99 -1.73 -17.69
C LEU A 141 -13.49 -1.30 -19.09
N LYS A 142 -12.79 -0.40 -19.79
CA LYS A 142 -13.12 -0.05 -21.18
C LYS A 142 -12.87 -1.20 -22.16
N ARG A 143 -11.86 -2.03 -21.93
CA ARG A 143 -11.58 -3.21 -22.78
C ARG A 143 -12.64 -4.30 -22.59
N LYS A 144 -13.07 -4.57 -21.35
CA LYS A 144 -14.13 -5.55 -21.06
C LYS A 144 -15.51 -5.15 -21.60
N LEU A 145 -15.79 -3.86 -21.77
CA LEU A 145 -17.07 -3.40 -22.33
C LEU A 145 -17.11 -3.41 -23.87
N ASN A 146 -15.94 -3.53 -24.53
CA ASN A 146 -15.81 -3.48 -25.99
C ASN A 146 -15.46 -4.83 -26.62
N GLU A 147 -15.46 -5.94 -25.88
CA GLU A 147 -15.32 -7.27 -26.48
C GLU A 147 -16.64 -7.68 -27.15
N PRO A 148 -16.67 -7.93 -28.47
CA PRO A 148 -17.87 -8.44 -29.12
C PRO A 148 -18.11 -9.88 -28.68
N THR A 149 -19.30 -10.15 -28.14
CA THR A 149 -19.79 -11.50 -27.86
C THR A 149 -19.80 -12.34 -29.14
N ALA A 150 -18.85 -13.26 -29.27
CA ALA A 150 -18.82 -14.23 -30.34
C ALA A 150 -19.56 -15.51 -29.90
N SER A 151 -20.79 -15.71 -30.40
CA SER A 151 -21.38 -17.04 -30.57
C SER A 151 -22.66 -16.96 -31.42
N ASN A 152 -22.60 -17.42 -32.67
CA ASN A 152 -23.28 -18.66 -33.02
C ASN A 152 -22.89 -19.15 -34.42
N GLU A 153 -22.32 -20.35 -34.42
CA GLU A 153 -22.02 -21.15 -35.59
C GLU A 153 -23.28 -21.49 -36.39
N LYS A 154 -23.13 -21.41 -37.71
CA LYS A 154 -24.05 -22.01 -38.69
C LYS A 154 -24.01 -23.53 -38.54
N ARG A 155 -25.16 -24.17 -38.36
CA ARG A 155 -25.36 -25.57 -38.81
C ARG A 155 -26.42 -25.59 -39.91
N LYS A 156 -25.96 -26.04 -41.09
CA LYS A 156 -26.76 -26.47 -42.23
C LYS A 156 -27.71 -27.60 -41.81
N TYR A 157 -28.97 -27.56 -42.26
CA TYR A 157 -29.56 -28.52 -43.20
C TYR A 157 -30.73 -27.83 -43.90
#